data_AF-A0A7J6R9W7-F1
#
_entry.id   AF-A0A7J6R9W7-F1
#
_cell.length_a   1.000
_cell.length_b   1.000
_cell.length_c   1.000
_cell.angle_alpha   90.00
_cell.angle_beta   90.00
_cell.angle_gamma   90.00
#
_symmetry.space_group_name_H-M   'P 1'
#
loop_
_entity.id
_entity.type
_entity.pdbx_description
1 polymer ?
#
loop_
_entity_poly.entity_id
_entity_poly.type
_entity_poly.pdbx_seq_one_letter_code
_entity_poly.pdbx_strand_id
1 'polypeptide(L)'
;MSTDYEYFGERIIVDLVPDGRNIPVTNANRYEYVERIIDWKLNESIARQFWSFKRGFDKCVSHCVPALFSPATPYPTLTFEIPALALLTYPQIGQSVLFQRLFKSPSDLELLICGTKELDFEALRSNTIYDDGFTKDSPVIQWFWDALLSPGCTEDDKSRLLLFITGSSRAPPNGLNSVESRITISRMGPDSDRLPQAHTCFNHLLLPEYSSAEKLRKMIRLAIENCTGFGLI
;
A
#
# COMPACT_ATOMS: atom_id res chain seq x y z
N MET A 1 -5.77 30.21 11.10
CA MET A 1 -4.64 29.66 10.33
C MET A 1 -3.72 28.92 11.29
N SER A 2 -4.29 28.02 12.09
CA SER A 2 -3.59 27.18 13.06
C SER A 2 -4.25 25.80 13.04
N THR A 3 -3.58 24.80 13.58
CA THR A 3 -4.09 23.45 13.77
C THR A 3 -3.81 23.01 15.20
N ASP A 4 -4.57 22.05 15.70
CA ASP A 4 -4.27 21.38 16.94
C ASP A 4 -4.06 19.88 16.72
N TYR A 5 -3.30 19.27 17.61
CA TYR A 5 -3.13 17.82 17.68
C TYR A 5 -2.97 17.38 19.13
N GLU A 6 -3.26 16.11 19.38
CA GLU A 6 -3.11 15.51 20.71
C GLU A 6 -1.74 14.84 20.83
N TYR A 7 -1.03 15.13 21.92
CA TYR A 7 0.25 14.52 22.25
C TYR A 7 0.24 14.13 23.72
N PHE A 8 0.29 12.83 24.01
CA PHE A 8 0.20 12.28 25.37
C PHE A 8 -1.01 12.81 26.19
N GLY A 9 -2.16 12.97 25.55
CA GLY A 9 -3.38 13.50 26.18
C GLY A 9 -3.41 15.02 26.34
N GLU A 10 -2.36 15.73 25.94
CA GLU A 10 -2.33 17.19 25.90
C GLU A 10 -2.65 17.71 24.49
N ARG A 11 -3.53 18.71 24.41
CA ARG A 11 -3.87 19.38 23.16
C ARG A 11 -2.87 20.48 22.88
N ILE A 12 -2.06 20.31 21.83
CA ILE A 12 -1.05 21.28 21.41
C ILE A 12 -1.59 22.06 20.21
N ILE A 13 -1.52 23.39 20.29
CA ILE A 13 -1.91 24.29 19.19
C ILE A 13 -0.65 24.74 18.46
N VAL A 14 -0.65 24.62 17.13
CA VAL A 14 0.43 25.06 16.25
C VAL A 14 -0.10 26.07 15.26
N ASP A 15 0.56 27.22 15.18
CA ASP A 15 0.28 28.21 14.16
C ASP A 15 0.88 27.78 12.82
N LEU A 16 0.06 27.70 11.78
CA LEU A 16 0.51 27.29 10.43
C LEU A 16 1.18 28.44 9.66
N VAL A 17 0.99 29.67 10.14
CA VAL A 17 1.59 30.91 9.66
C VAL A 17 1.88 31.80 10.87
N PRO A 18 2.74 32.83 10.77
CA PRO A 18 2.98 33.75 11.88
C PRO A 18 1.67 34.32 12.43
N ASP A 19 1.47 34.20 13.75
CA ASP A 19 0.25 34.60 14.46
C ASP A 19 -1.05 33.92 13.96
N GLY A 20 -0.92 32.71 13.42
CA GLY A 20 -1.98 32.00 12.72
C GLY A 20 -3.25 31.73 13.54
N ARG A 21 -3.15 31.57 14.87
CA ARG A 21 -4.29 31.45 15.79
C ARG A 21 -5.25 32.63 15.76
N ASN A 22 -4.76 33.83 15.42
CA ASN A 22 -5.56 35.05 15.37
C ASN A 22 -6.13 35.33 13.98
N ILE A 23 -5.76 34.54 12.97
CA ILE A 23 -6.21 34.72 11.58
C ILE A 23 -7.34 33.71 11.29
N PRO A 24 -8.60 34.13 11.15
CA PRO A 24 -9.70 33.20 10.86
C PRO A 24 -9.57 32.60 9.45
N VAL A 25 -10.03 31.35 9.30
CA VAL A 25 -10.14 30.71 7.98
C VAL A 25 -11.42 31.18 7.32
N THR A 26 -11.29 31.67 6.09
CA THR A 26 -12.36 32.25 5.27
C THR A 26 -12.34 31.61 3.88
N ASN A 27 -13.39 31.85 3.08
CA ASN A 27 -13.42 31.35 1.71
C ASN A 27 -12.27 31.86 0.83
N ALA A 28 -11.69 33.01 1.16
CA ALA A 28 -10.58 33.60 0.40
C ALA A 28 -9.23 32.90 0.70
N ASN A 29 -8.99 32.49 1.95
CA ASN A 29 -7.72 31.87 2.38
C ASN A 29 -7.79 30.34 2.56
N ARG A 30 -8.92 29.71 2.25
CA ARG A 30 -9.13 28.26 2.45
C ARG A 30 -8.09 27.38 1.74
N TYR A 31 -7.65 27.76 0.54
CA TYR A 31 -6.66 26.99 -0.22
C TYR A 31 -5.30 27.03 0.46
N GLU A 32 -4.87 28.21 0.89
CA GLU A 32 -3.62 28.38 1.65
C GLU A 32 -3.67 27.62 2.97
N TYR A 33 -4.80 27.69 3.70
CA TYR A 33 -4.97 26.91 4.92
C TYR A 33 -4.82 25.40 4.68
N VAL A 34 -5.45 24.87 3.62
CA VAL A 34 -5.39 23.45 3.26
C VAL A 34 -3.96 23.04 2.85
N GLU A 35 -3.27 23.86 2.08
CA GLU A 35 -1.88 23.59 1.69
C GLU A 35 -0.97 23.53 2.92
N ARG A 36 -1.09 24.53 3.82
CA ARG A 36 -0.28 24.61 5.04
C ARG A 36 -0.56 23.46 6.02
N ILE A 37 -1.81 23.05 6.17
CA ILE A 37 -2.12 21.93 7.06
C ILE A 37 -1.62 20.60 6.49
N ILE A 38 -1.66 20.41 5.16
CA ILE A 38 -1.10 19.23 4.50
C ILE A 38 0.42 19.18 4.70
N ASP A 39 1.11 20.28 4.42
CA ASP A 39 2.56 20.39 4.59
C ASP A 39 2.98 20.15 6.05
N TRP A 40 2.27 20.76 7.01
CA TRP A 40 2.53 20.54 8.42
C TRP A 40 2.30 19.07 8.83
N LYS A 41 1.19 18.46 8.39
CA LYS A 41 0.86 17.06 8.73
C LYS A 41 1.82 16.05 8.13
N LEU A 42 2.25 16.25 6.88
CA LEU A 42 3.06 15.27 6.16
C LEU A 42 4.57 15.51 6.27
N ASN A 43 5.00 16.76 6.51
CA ASN A 43 6.41 17.13 6.54
C ASN A 43 6.83 17.65 7.92
N GLU A 44 6.30 18.79 8.37
CA GLU A 44 6.85 19.48 9.55
C GLU A 44 6.68 18.67 10.85
N SER A 45 5.49 18.11 11.08
CA SER A 45 5.15 17.40 12.32
C SER A 45 5.95 16.11 12.54
N ILE A 46 6.49 15.52 11.46
CA ILE A 46 7.30 14.29 11.50
C ILE A 46 8.77 14.55 11.16
N ALA A 47 9.17 15.80 10.92
CA ALA A 47 10.48 16.13 10.35
C ALA A 47 11.63 15.52 11.15
N ARG A 48 11.59 15.60 12.48
CA ARG A 48 12.65 15.05 13.35
C ARG A 48 12.81 13.53 13.18
N GLN A 49 11.70 12.80 13.19
CA GLN A 49 11.65 11.35 13.05
C GLN A 49 12.08 10.95 11.64
N PHE A 50 11.55 11.65 10.64
CA PHE A 50 11.88 11.44 9.23
C PHE A 50 13.37 11.64 8.97
N TRP A 51 13.97 12.75 9.41
CA TRP A 51 15.41 13.00 9.19
C TRP A 51 16.30 12.00 9.92
N SER A 52 15.89 11.55 11.11
CA SER A 52 16.60 10.49 11.83
C SER A 52 16.58 9.17 11.05
N PHE A 53 15.40 8.78 10.57
CA PHE A 53 15.23 7.60 9.71
C PHE A 53 16.03 7.72 8.41
N LYS A 54 15.86 8.84 7.68
CA LYS A 54 16.53 9.10 6.41
C LYS A 54 18.04 9.04 6.55
N ARG A 55 18.61 9.62 7.61
CA ARG A 55 20.05 9.56 7.89
C ARG A 55 20.53 8.11 8.08
N GLY A 56 19.76 7.28 8.77
CA GLY A 56 20.07 5.85 8.93
C GLY A 56 19.99 5.10 7.60
N PHE A 57 18.90 5.30 6.88
CA PHE A 57 18.66 4.70 5.57
C PHE A 57 19.76 5.06 4.56
N ASP A 58 20.11 6.34 4.44
CA ASP A 58 21.16 6.83 3.53
C ASP A 58 22.50 6.16 3.83
N LYS A 59 22.85 5.94 5.11
CA LYS A 59 24.09 5.24 5.50
C LYS A 59 24.10 3.80 4.99
N CYS A 60 23.03 3.04 5.21
CA CYS A 60 22.98 1.64 4.79
C CYS A 60 23.01 1.50 3.27
N VAL A 61 22.18 2.28 2.58
CA VAL A 61 22.00 2.16 1.13
C VAL A 61 23.22 2.66 0.35
N SER A 62 23.92 3.69 0.83
CA SER A 62 25.13 4.21 0.17
C SER A 62 26.25 3.18 0.05
N HIS A 63 26.30 2.19 0.96
CA HIS A 63 27.29 1.10 0.91
C HIS A 63 26.81 -0.13 0.11
N CYS A 64 25.49 -0.35 -0.02
CA CYS A 64 24.94 -1.51 -0.71
C CYS A 64 24.75 -1.33 -2.22
N VAL A 65 24.51 -0.10 -2.70
CA VAL A 65 24.22 0.17 -4.12
C VAL A 65 25.35 -0.26 -5.07
N PRO A 66 26.65 -0.04 -4.79
CA PRO A 66 27.72 -0.51 -5.67
C PRO A 66 27.81 -2.04 -5.77
N ALA A 67 27.43 -2.77 -4.71
CA ALA A 67 27.44 -4.23 -4.68
C ALA A 67 26.27 -4.84 -5.49
N LEU A 68 25.12 -4.14 -5.56
CA LEU A 68 23.96 -4.57 -6.35
C LEU A 68 24.25 -4.63 -7.86
N PHE A 69 25.20 -3.83 -8.34
CA PHE A 69 25.59 -3.73 -9.75
C PHE A 69 27.00 -4.24 -10.03
N SER A 70 27.65 -4.86 -9.05
CA SER A 70 28.93 -5.54 -9.28
C SER A 70 28.65 -6.90 -9.93
N PRO A 71 29.36 -7.29 -11.02
CA PRO A 71 29.21 -8.62 -11.59
C PRO A 71 29.50 -9.66 -10.51
N ALA A 72 28.59 -10.63 -10.34
CA ALA A 72 28.67 -11.64 -9.29
C ALA A 72 30.02 -12.35 -9.34
N THR A 73 30.92 -12.03 -8.40
CA THR A 73 32.07 -12.87 -8.15
C THR A 73 31.61 -14.05 -7.28
N PRO A 74 32.09 -15.27 -7.55
CA PRO A 74 31.75 -16.43 -6.75
C PRO A 74 32.25 -16.21 -5.31
N TYR A 75 31.36 -16.43 -4.35
CA TYR A 75 31.57 -16.27 -2.91
C TYR A 75 32.97 -16.71 -2.43
N PRO A 76 33.49 -16.03 -1.40
CA PRO A 76 33.94 -16.77 -0.24
C PRO A 76 33.18 -16.35 1.03
N THR A 77 33.02 -17.35 1.88
CA THR A 77 32.50 -17.41 3.24
C THR A 77 32.43 -16.11 4.04
N LEU A 78 31.27 -15.91 4.68
CA LEU A 78 31.03 -14.98 5.79
C LEU A 78 32.11 -15.06 6.86
N THR A 79 33.03 -14.10 6.87
CA THR A 79 33.70 -13.63 8.08
C THR A 79 33.53 -12.12 8.15
N PHE A 80 32.64 -11.66 9.02
CA PHE A 80 32.51 -10.25 9.38
C PHE A 80 33.73 -9.84 10.20
N GLU A 81 34.77 -9.34 9.52
CA GLU A 81 35.73 -8.44 10.15
C GLU A 81 35.83 -7.17 9.30
N ILE A 82 35.25 -6.08 9.80
CA ILE A 82 35.48 -4.75 9.25
C ILE A 82 36.81 -4.28 9.87
N PRO A 83 37.90 -4.08 9.09
CA PRO A 83 39.10 -3.49 9.64
C PRO A 83 38.78 -2.04 10.01
N ALA A 84 38.99 -1.67 11.27
CA ALA A 84 38.69 -0.34 11.83
C ALA A 84 39.32 0.83 11.02
N LEU A 85 40.31 0.55 10.18
CA LEU A 85 41.00 1.52 9.34
C LEU A 85 40.28 1.88 8.03
N ALA A 86 39.28 1.12 7.59
CA ALA A 86 38.49 1.46 6.39
C ALA A 86 37.47 2.61 6.63
N LEU A 87 37.26 3.00 7.89
CA LEU A 87 36.37 4.12 8.25
C LEU A 87 37.05 5.50 8.16
N LEU A 88 38.36 5.57 7.94
CA LEU A 88 39.13 6.83 8.02
C LEU A 88 39.53 7.43 6.67
N THR A 89 39.24 6.77 5.54
CA THR A 89 39.57 7.30 4.20
C THR A 89 38.37 7.44 3.27
N TYR A 90 37.14 7.21 3.76
CA TYR A 90 35.96 7.53 2.97
C TYR A 90 35.71 9.05 3.00
N PRO A 91 35.66 9.73 1.84
CA PRO A 91 35.34 11.14 1.79
C PRO A 91 33.97 11.36 2.41
N GLN A 92 33.89 12.42 3.23
CA GLN A 92 32.70 12.92 3.90
C GLN A 92 31.41 12.58 3.15
N ILE A 93 30.58 11.73 3.76
CA ILE A 93 29.18 11.38 3.48
C ILE A 93 28.58 12.28 2.38
N GLY A 94 28.91 11.95 1.13
CA GLY A 94 28.24 12.48 -0.04
C GLY A 94 26.97 11.68 -0.17
N GLN A 95 25.82 12.34 -0.03
CA GLN A 95 24.51 11.77 -0.31
C GLN A 95 24.61 10.90 -1.57
N SER A 96 24.29 9.61 -1.47
CA SER A 96 24.33 8.72 -2.64
C SER A 96 23.26 9.16 -3.64
N VAL A 97 23.66 10.07 -4.53
CA VAL A 97 22.88 10.58 -5.65
C VAL A 97 22.55 9.47 -6.65
N LEU A 98 23.24 8.33 -6.60
CA LEU A 98 22.98 7.17 -7.46
C LEU A 98 21.64 6.51 -7.14
N PHE A 99 21.32 6.29 -5.86
CA PHE A 99 20.05 5.66 -5.47
C PHE A 99 18.84 6.50 -5.91
N GLN A 100 18.89 7.81 -5.64
CA GLN A 100 17.85 8.77 -6.04
C GLN A 100 17.76 8.97 -7.56
N ARG A 101 18.84 8.69 -8.32
CA ARG A 101 18.83 8.76 -9.79
C ARG A 101 18.31 7.49 -10.46
N LEU A 102 18.46 6.34 -9.79
CA LEU A 102 18.01 5.04 -10.30
C LEU A 102 16.52 4.80 -10.04
N PHE A 103 16.00 5.22 -8.88
CA PHE A 103 14.59 5.06 -8.50
C PHE A 103 13.93 6.44 -8.50
N LYS A 104 13.25 6.78 -9.60
CA LYS A 104 12.80 8.16 -9.89
C LYS A 104 11.40 8.46 -9.37
N SER A 105 10.63 7.44 -8.99
CA SER A 105 9.29 7.59 -8.42
C SER A 105 9.16 6.91 -7.05
N PRO A 106 8.22 7.34 -6.19
CA PRO A 106 7.88 6.62 -4.96
C PRO A 106 7.53 5.15 -5.21
N SER A 107 6.88 4.86 -6.35
CA SER A 107 6.51 3.51 -6.76
C SER A 107 7.72 2.61 -7.03
N ASP A 108 8.78 3.14 -7.66
CA ASP A 108 10.03 2.39 -7.89
C ASP A 108 10.73 2.05 -6.57
N LEU A 109 10.71 2.99 -5.61
CA LEU A 109 11.27 2.79 -4.29
C LEU A 109 10.47 1.77 -3.48
N GLU A 110 9.14 1.84 -3.55
CA GLU A 110 8.26 0.86 -2.92
C GLU A 110 8.53 -0.54 -3.47
N LEU A 111 8.58 -0.69 -4.79
CA LEU A 111 8.87 -1.97 -5.44
C LEU A 111 10.25 -2.52 -5.04
N LEU A 112 11.26 -1.65 -4.94
CA LEU A 112 12.60 -2.06 -4.52
C LEU A 112 12.64 -2.54 -3.07
N ILE A 113 12.00 -1.80 -2.16
CA ILE A 113 12.03 -2.11 -0.71
C ILE A 113 11.12 -3.30 -0.40
N CYS A 114 9.95 -3.36 -1.03
CA CYS A 114 8.91 -4.32 -0.70
C CYS A 114 8.88 -5.53 -1.65
N GLY A 115 9.66 -5.50 -2.75
CA GLY A 115 9.62 -6.50 -3.80
C GLY A 115 8.35 -6.45 -4.66
N THR A 116 8.29 -7.31 -5.66
CA THR A 116 7.04 -7.62 -6.37
C THR A 116 6.09 -8.32 -5.41
N LYS A 117 4.92 -7.73 -5.19
CA LYS A 117 3.84 -8.36 -4.43
C LYS A 117 3.14 -9.35 -5.36
N GLU A 118 3.77 -10.48 -5.67
CA GLU A 118 3.02 -11.57 -6.28
C GLU A 118 1.92 -11.97 -5.29
N LEU A 119 0.68 -11.72 -5.68
CA LEU A 119 -0.46 -12.02 -4.83
C LEU A 119 -0.84 -13.48 -5.08
N ASP A 120 -0.52 -14.34 -4.11
CA ASP A 120 -0.95 -15.74 -4.13
C ASP A 120 -2.46 -15.85 -3.89
N PHE A 121 -3.22 -15.72 -4.96
CA PHE A 121 -4.68 -15.82 -4.93
C PHE A 121 -5.16 -17.25 -4.70
N GLU A 122 -4.31 -18.27 -4.89
CA GLU A 122 -4.65 -19.64 -4.50
C GLU A 122 -4.62 -19.77 -2.98
N ALA A 123 -3.61 -19.18 -2.33
CA ALA A 123 -3.59 -19.05 -0.87
C ALA A 123 -4.80 -18.27 -0.35
N LEU A 124 -5.16 -17.14 -0.98
CA LEU A 124 -6.35 -16.37 -0.60
C LEU A 124 -7.64 -17.20 -0.74
N ARG A 125 -7.79 -17.92 -1.85
CA ARG A 125 -8.92 -18.84 -2.11
C ARG A 125 -9.01 -19.92 -1.04
N SER A 126 -7.89 -20.53 -0.68
CA SER A 126 -7.84 -21.60 0.31
C SER A 126 -8.24 -21.15 1.72
N ASN A 127 -8.05 -19.86 2.03
CA ASN A 127 -8.37 -19.25 3.31
C ASN A 127 -9.73 -18.52 3.32
N THR A 128 -10.48 -18.52 2.21
CA THR A 128 -11.76 -17.83 2.08
C THR A 128 -12.90 -18.56 2.79
N ILE A 129 -13.72 -17.84 3.55
CA ILE A 129 -14.98 -18.34 4.12
C ILE A 129 -16.14 -17.98 3.19
N TYR A 130 -17.07 -18.91 3.02
CA TYR A 130 -18.32 -18.69 2.29
C TYR A 130 -19.48 -18.68 3.27
N ASP A 131 -20.38 -17.71 3.12
CA ASP A 131 -21.51 -17.51 4.01
C ASP A 131 -22.80 -17.19 3.21
N ASP A 132 -23.94 -17.08 3.91
CA ASP A 132 -25.26 -16.81 3.33
C ASP A 132 -25.66 -17.80 2.20
N GLY A 133 -25.34 -19.08 2.42
CA GLY A 133 -25.68 -20.16 1.51
C GLY A 133 -24.79 -20.25 0.26
N PHE A 134 -23.68 -19.52 0.21
CA PHE A 134 -22.59 -19.84 -0.71
C PHE A 134 -21.68 -20.91 -0.14
N THR A 135 -21.11 -21.69 -1.05
CA THR A 135 -20.09 -22.70 -0.77
C THR A 135 -19.03 -22.65 -1.87
N LYS A 136 -17.89 -23.31 -1.66
CA LYS A 136 -16.85 -23.46 -2.69
C LYS A 136 -17.37 -24.09 -4.00
N ASP A 137 -18.47 -24.86 -3.93
CA ASP A 137 -19.06 -25.58 -5.05
C ASP A 137 -20.17 -24.78 -5.74
N SER A 138 -20.54 -23.61 -5.21
CA SER A 138 -21.51 -22.73 -5.84
C SER A 138 -20.98 -22.23 -7.19
N PRO A 139 -21.77 -22.28 -8.28
CA PRO A 139 -21.30 -21.89 -9.61
C PRO A 139 -20.72 -20.47 -9.65
N VAL A 140 -21.38 -19.52 -8.99
CA VAL A 140 -20.93 -18.12 -8.92
C VAL A 140 -19.57 -17.97 -8.22
N ILE A 141 -19.28 -18.80 -7.22
CA ILE A 141 -18.00 -18.82 -6.51
C ILE A 141 -16.90 -19.43 -7.37
N GLN A 142 -17.21 -20.51 -8.10
CA GLN A 142 -16.27 -21.09 -9.06
C GLN A 142 -15.93 -20.08 -10.16
N TRP A 143 -16.93 -19.41 -10.73
CA TRP A 143 -16.72 -18.38 -11.74
C TRP A 143 -15.91 -17.18 -11.23
N PHE A 144 -16.10 -16.81 -9.96
CA PHE A 144 -15.32 -15.76 -9.31
C PHE A 144 -13.83 -16.12 -9.29
N TRP A 145 -13.48 -17.31 -8.79
CA TRP A 145 -12.09 -17.74 -8.73
C TRP A 145 -11.51 -18.01 -10.12
N ASP A 146 -12.28 -18.63 -11.01
CA ASP A 146 -11.86 -18.89 -12.39
C ASP A 146 -11.57 -17.58 -13.13
N ALA A 147 -12.34 -16.51 -12.88
CA ALA A 147 -12.07 -15.20 -13.47
C ALA A 147 -10.71 -14.66 -13.02
N LEU A 148 -10.37 -14.79 -11.74
CA LEU A 148 -9.16 -14.23 -11.12
C LEU A 148 -7.89 -15.06 -11.36
N LEU A 149 -8.04 -16.37 -11.47
CA LEU A 149 -6.96 -17.31 -11.73
C LEU A 149 -6.77 -17.57 -13.23
N SER A 150 -7.66 -17.04 -14.09
CA SER A 150 -7.51 -17.16 -15.53
C SER A 150 -6.26 -16.42 -16.03
N PRO A 151 -5.60 -16.91 -17.11
CA PRO A 151 -4.46 -16.22 -17.72
C PRO A 151 -4.77 -14.81 -18.25
N GLY A 152 -6.06 -14.47 -18.39
CA GLY A 152 -6.49 -13.13 -18.82
C GLY A 152 -6.62 -12.11 -17.69
N CYS A 153 -6.47 -12.51 -16.42
CA CYS A 153 -6.48 -11.61 -15.28
C CYS A 153 -5.06 -11.11 -14.99
N THR A 154 -4.87 -9.80 -14.95
CA THR A 154 -3.57 -9.19 -14.70
C THR A 154 -3.27 -9.09 -13.21
N GLU A 155 -2.00 -8.97 -12.83
CA GLU A 155 -1.63 -8.69 -11.43
C GLU A 155 -2.19 -7.36 -10.92
N ASP A 156 -2.40 -6.40 -11.81
CA ASP A 156 -3.06 -5.12 -11.52
C ASP A 156 -4.54 -5.33 -11.16
N ASP A 157 -5.26 -6.19 -11.88
CA ASP A 157 -6.64 -6.56 -11.54
C ASP A 157 -6.73 -7.25 -10.17
N LYS A 158 -5.81 -8.16 -9.88
CA LYS A 158 -5.70 -8.83 -8.57
C LYS A 158 -5.44 -7.82 -7.44
N SER A 159 -4.50 -6.90 -7.67
CA SER A 159 -4.19 -5.81 -6.74
C SER A 159 -5.39 -4.91 -6.48
N ARG A 160 -6.12 -4.50 -7.52
CA ARG A 160 -7.35 -3.71 -7.39
C ARG A 160 -8.46 -4.46 -6.68
N LEU A 161 -8.63 -5.76 -6.93
CA LEU A 161 -9.61 -6.56 -6.22
C LEU A 161 -9.27 -6.67 -4.74
N LEU A 162 -8.00 -6.92 -4.40
CA LEU A 162 -7.57 -6.98 -3.00
C LEU A 162 -7.82 -5.64 -2.30
N LEU A 163 -7.52 -4.53 -2.98
CA LEU A 163 -7.85 -3.18 -2.51
C LEU A 163 -9.35 -2.98 -2.32
N PHE A 164 -10.17 -3.44 -3.27
CA PHE A 164 -11.63 -3.35 -3.20
C PHE A 164 -12.19 -4.08 -1.97
N ILE A 165 -11.69 -5.29 -1.69
CA ILE A 165 -12.22 -6.13 -0.59
C ILE A 165 -11.65 -5.74 0.77
N THR A 166 -10.36 -5.43 0.85
CA THR A 166 -9.62 -5.30 2.12
C THR A 166 -9.19 -3.87 2.43
N GLY A 167 -9.30 -2.94 1.48
CA GLY A 167 -8.76 -1.59 1.60
C GLY A 167 -7.23 -1.52 1.45
N SER A 168 -6.56 -2.64 1.13
CA SER A 168 -5.12 -2.71 0.89
C SER A 168 -4.84 -3.44 -0.42
N SER A 169 -3.99 -2.86 -1.27
CA SER A 169 -3.44 -3.54 -2.46
C SER A 169 -2.27 -4.48 -2.12
N ARG A 170 -2.04 -4.77 -0.83
CA ARG A 170 -0.86 -5.48 -0.33
C ARG A 170 -1.25 -6.64 0.55
N ALA A 171 -0.62 -7.79 0.32
CA ALA A 171 -0.65 -8.89 1.26
C ALA A 171 0.03 -8.49 2.59
N PRO A 172 -0.48 -8.96 3.74
CA PRO A 172 0.22 -8.85 5.02
C PRO A 172 1.57 -9.60 4.99
N PRO A 173 2.47 -9.33 5.94
CA PRO A 173 3.78 -9.98 6.00
C PRO A 173 3.72 -11.52 6.02
N ASN A 174 2.65 -12.08 6.58
CA ASN A 174 2.43 -13.53 6.66
C ASN A 174 1.73 -14.12 5.42
N GLY A 175 1.54 -13.33 4.35
CA GLY A 175 0.89 -13.74 3.11
C GLY A 175 -0.64 -13.86 3.20
N LEU A 176 -1.27 -14.22 2.08
CA LEU A 176 -2.73 -14.24 1.94
C LEU A 176 -3.42 -15.46 2.61
N ASN A 177 -2.63 -16.43 3.06
CA ASN A 177 -3.13 -17.55 3.88
C ASN A 177 -3.25 -17.22 5.38
N SER A 178 -2.90 -15.98 5.78
CA SER A 178 -2.97 -15.55 7.18
C SER A 178 -4.40 -15.23 7.63
N VAL A 179 -4.67 -15.34 8.93
CA VAL A 179 -5.98 -14.99 9.52
C VAL A 179 -6.39 -13.55 9.20
N GLU A 180 -5.42 -12.63 9.18
CA GLU A 180 -5.61 -11.20 8.87
C GLU A 180 -6.02 -10.96 7.40
N SER A 181 -5.64 -11.87 6.49
CA SER A 181 -5.97 -11.80 5.06
C SER A 181 -7.26 -12.53 4.71
N ARG A 182 -7.91 -13.16 5.69
CA ARG A 182 -9.10 -13.96 5.45
C ARG A 182 -10.22 -13.07 4.92
N ILE A 183 -10.77 -13.45 3.78
CA ILE A 183 -11.96 -12.83 3.21
C ILE A 183 -13.18 -13.71 3.46
N THR A 184 -14.34 -13.08 3.59
CA THR A 184 -15.65 -13.76 3.63
C THR A 184 -16.43 -13.37 2.39
N ILE A 185 -17.05 -14.33 1.70
CA ILE A 185 -17.92 -14.08 0.54
C ILE A 185 -19.35 -14.51 0.88
N SER A 186 -20.27 -13.54 0.90
CA SER A 186 -21.70 -13.76 1.16
C SER A 186 -22.57 -13.49 -0.06
N ARG A 187 -23.72 -14.16 -0.11
CA ARG A 187 -24.76 -13.94 -1.11
C ARG A 187 -25.48 -12.61 -0.92
N MET A 188 -25.54 -11.81 -1.98
CA MET A 188 -26.29 -10.55 -2.02
C MET A 188 -27.58 -10.67 -2.86
N GLY A 189 -28.39 -11.68 -2.52
CA GLY A 189 -29.63 -11.97 -3.25
C GLY A 189 -29.43 -12.64 -4.62
N PRO A 190 -30.51 -12.78 -5.40
CA PRO A 190 -30.49 -13.45 -6.70
C PRO A 190 -29.77 -12.62 -7.77
N ASP A 191 -29.73 -13.14 -9.00
CA ASP A 191 -29.21 -12.40 -10.15
C ASP A 191 -29.83 -11.00 -10.25
N SER A 192 -28.98 -10.00 -10.42
CA SER A 192 -29.38 -8.60 -10.54
C SER A 192 -28.31 -7.80 -11.28
N ASP A 193 -28.61 -6.54 -11.57
CA ASP A 193 -27.66 -5.62 -12.19
C ASP A 193 -26.87 -4.81 -11.13
N ARG A 194 -26.99 -5.18 -9.85
CA ARG A 194 -26.20 -4.57 -8.78
C ARG A 194 -24.74 -4.99 -8.93
N LEU A 195 -23.84 -4.06 -8.67
CA LEU A 195 -22.41 -4.35 -8.52
C LEU A 195 -22.16 -5.15 -7.24
N PRO A 196 -21.05 -5.93 -7.17
CA PRO A 196 -20.58 -6.46 -5.90
C PRO A 196 -20.30 -5.31 -4.93
N GLN A 197 -20.46 -5.58 -3.64
CA GLN A 197 -20.16 -4.62 -2.57
C GLN A 197 -19.11 -5.20 -1.63
N ALA A 198 -18.30 -4.35 -1.02
CA ALA A 198 -17.30 -4.77 -0.06
C ALA A 198 -17.41 -3.97 1.24
N HIS A 199 -17.19 -4.65 2.35
CA HIS A 199 -16.98 -4.05 3.67
C HIS A 199 -15.53 -4.27 4.08
N THR A 200 -14.69 -3.28 3.76
CA THR A 200 -13.23 -3.34 3.95
C THR A 200 -12.80 -3.55 5.39
N CYS A 201 -13.57 -3.05 6.36
CA CYS A 201 -13.29 -3.24 7.79
C CYS A 201 -13.34 -4.72 8.22
N PHE A 202 -14.02 -5.57 7.45
CA PHE A 202 -14.26 -6.97 7.79
C PHE A 202 -13.80 -7.93 6.69
N ASN A 203 -13.08 -7.44 5.67
CA ASN A 203 -12.67 -8.22 4.50
C ASN A 203 -13.85 -9.01 3.88
N HIS A 204 -15.04 -8.39 3.84
CA HIS A 204 -16.27 -9.06 3.47
C HIS A 204 -16.74 -8.61 2.09
N LEU A 205 -16.84 -9.56 1.16
CA LEU A 205 -17.38 -9.36 -0.18
C LEU A 205 -18.83 -9.85 -0.25
N LEU A 206 -19.73 -8.99 -0.68
CA LEU A 206 -21.13 -9.29 -0.99
C LEU A 206 -21.28 -9.44 -2.49
N LEU A 207 -21.67 -10.64 -2.94
CA LEU A 207 -21.74 -10.99 -4.35
C LEU A 207 -23.18 -11.40 -4.73
N PRO A 208 -23.82 -10.72 -5.71
CA PRO A 208 -25.08 -11.20 -6.28
C PRO A 208 -24.88 -12.57 -6.94
N GLU A 209 -25.93 -13.39 -6.94
CA GLU A 209 -25.91 -14.69 -7.62
C GLU A 209 -26.09 -14.51 -9.13
N TYR A 210 -25.06 -13.92 -9.79
CA TYR A 210 -25.10 -13.62 -11.21
C TYR A 210 -25.45 -14.86 -12.04
N SER A 211 -26.23 -14.68 -13.11
CA SER A 211 -26.74 -15.78 -13.93
C SER A 211 -25.69 -16.40 -14.87
N SER A 212 -24.54 -15.76 -15.09
CA SER A 212 -23.48 -16.27 -15.96
C SER A 212 -22.08 -15.80 -15.55
N ALA A 213 -21.07 -16.58 -15.93
CA ALA A 213 -19.66 -16.24 -15.73
C ALA A 213 -19.27 -14.93 -16.45
N GLU A 214 -19.83 -14.66 -17.62
CA GLU A 214 -19.58 -13.44 -18.38
C GLU A 214 -20.13 -12.20 -17.65
N LYS A 215 -21.36 -12.30 -17.11
CA LYS A 215 -21.96 -11.23 -16.31
C LYS A 215 -21.12 -10.97 -15.05
N LEU A 216 -20.71 -12.02 -14.35
CA LEU A 216 -19.84 -11.89 -13.17
C LEU A 216 -18.54 -11.16 -13.51
N ARG A 217 -17.83 -11.60 -14.55
CA ARG A 217 -16.57 -10.97 -14.98
C ARG A 217 -16.76 -9.49 -15.28
N LYS A 218 -17.82 -9.16 -16.02
CA LYS A 218 -18.15 -7.77 -16.35
C LYS A 218 -18.42 -6.93 -15.10
N MET A 219 -19.22 -7.44 -14.16
CA MET A 219 -19.59 -6.71 -12.94
C MET A 219 -18.41 -6.54 -11.98
N ILE A 220 -17.59 -7.58 -11.79
CA ILE A 220 -16.36 -7.50 -10.98
C ILE A 220 -15.40 -6.47 -11.57
N ARG A 221 -15.15 -6.56 -12.88
CA ARG A 221 -14.27 -5.62 -13.59
C ARG A 221 -14.75 -4.18 -13.45
N LEU A 222 -16.04 -3.95 -13.66
CA LEU A 222 -16.64 -2.63 -13.52
C LEU A 222 -16.51 -2.10 -12.07
N ALA A 223 -16.68 -2.95 -11.06
CA ALA A 223 -16.52 -2.57 -9.66
C ALA A 223 -15.07 -2.20 -9.32
N ILE A 224 -14.08 -3.00 -9.72
CA ILE A 224 -12.66 -2.73 -9.41
C ILE A 224 -12.08 -1.55 -10.21
N GLU A 225 -12.55 -1.32 -11.45
CA GLU A 225 -12.10 -0.19 -12.27
C GLU A 225 -12.66 1.15 -11.76
N ASN A 226 -13.86 1.14 -11.16
CA ASN A 226 -14.50 2.34 -10.62
C ASN A 226 -14.33 2.50 -9.10
N CYS A 227 -13.61 1.57 -8.46
CA CYS A 227 -13.20 1.74 -7.07
C CYS A 227 -11.85 2.46 -7.03
N THR A 228 -11.89 3.78 -7.19
CA THR A 228 -10.72 4.60 -6.89
C THR A 228 -10.60 4.73 -5.37
N GLY A 229 -9.58 4.06 -4.80
CA GLY A 229 -8.96 4.58 -3.58
C GLY A 229 -8.41 5.98 -3.83
N PHE A 230 -7.96 6.69 -2.79
CA PHE A 230 -7.29 7.99 -2.95
C PHE A 230 -5.94 7.83 -3.67
N GLY A 231 -5.98 7.49 -4.96
CA GLY A 231 -4.88 7.66 -5.88
C GLY A 231 -4.71 9.16 -6.04
N LEU A 232 -3.78 9.73 -5.29
CA LEU A 232 -3.29 11.08 -5.51
C LEU A 232 -2.82 11.15 -6.97
N ILE A 233 -3.66 11.76 -7.81
CA ILE A 233 -3.32 12.27 -9.14
C ILE A 233 -2.53 13.57 -8.96
#